data_AF-A0A2W0FYX4-F1
#
_entry.id   AF-A0A2W0FYX4-F1
#
_cell.length_a   1.000
_cell.length_b   1.000
_cell.length_c   1.000
_cell.angle_alpha   90.00
_cell.angle_beta   90.00
_cell.angle_gamma   90.00
#
_symmetry.space_group_name_H-M   'P 1'
#
loop_
_entity.id
_entity.type
_entity.pdbx_description
1 polymer ?
#
loop_
_entity_poly.entity_id
_entity_poly.type
_entity_poly.pdbx_seq_one_letter_code
_entity_poly.pdbx_strand_id
1 'polypeptide(L)'
;MTQEQHVGPKGIKQALAASVRAWRSPDRLAMYLIGVMIFSLGALFFIVSQLGTDPLDVFVIALNNQLQVGLGACSALFSVGLLLWWALWNRQWPPLSPFITTTLTGLFIDLWLWLELDRALAAIMGPYVLLSIGLALCAYASALIIMSGIGIRVIDLLVISMMNKLGWSFTLAKMVLEISIFLVGWALGGPFGIGTIAFLLIIAPMIKPFMNMNERYLHMGNYGLKRRKAEFAPPVSFSGK
;
A
#
# COMPACT_ATOMS: atom_id res chain seq x y z
N MET A 1 19.90 29.99 4.98
CA MET A 1 19.40 30.16 3.60
C MET A 1 19.04 28.78 3.07
N THR A 2 17.77 28.47 3.15
CA THR A 2 17.10 27.21 2.78
C THR A 2 17.16 27.07 1.25
N GLN A 3 17.98 26.15 0.74
CA GLN A 3 17.88 25.80 -0.68
C GLN A 3 16.64 24.93 -0.87
N GLU A 4 15.61 25.55 -1.45
CA GLU A 4 14.51 24.84 -2.09
C GLU A 4 15.09 23.85 -3.11
N GLN A 5 14.97 22.55 -2.83
CA GLN A 5 15.21 21.50 -3.83
C GLN A 5 14.11 21.59 -4.88
N HIS A 6 14.28 22.52 -5.82
CA HIS A 6 13.52 22.56 -7.06
C HIS A 6 13.81 21.26 -7.84
N VAL A 7 12.91 20.29 -7.73
CA VAL A 7 12.88 19.11 -8.60
C VAL A 7 12.57 19.62 -10.01
N GLY A 8 13.62 19.91 -10.78
CA GLY A 8 13.49 20.41 -12.14
C GLY A 8 12.77 19.41 -13.07
N PRO A 9 12.19 19.88 -14.20
CA PRO A 9 11.41 19.07 -15.14
C PRO A 9 12.14 17.84 -15.73
N LYS A 10 13.48 17.78 -15.62
CA LYS A 10 14.29 16.63 -16.02
C LYS A 10 14.23 15.45 -15.03
N GLY A 11 14.09 15.71 -13.73
CA GLY A 11 13.97 14.67 -12.70
C GLY A 11 12.65 13.91 -12.78
N ILE A 12 11.55 14.61 -13.06
CA ILE A 12 10.21 14.02 -13.21
C ILE A 12 10.15 13.08 -14.42
N LYS A 13 10.73 13.48 -15.57
CA LYS A 13 10.80 12.61 -16.76
C LYS A 13 11.62 11.34 -16.50
N GLN A 14 12.68 11.42 -15.70
CA GLN A 14 13.50 10.26 -15.34
C GLN A 14 12.78 9.33 -14.37
N ALA A 15 12.08 9.87 -13.37
CA ALA A 15 11.25 9.09 -12.45
C ALA A 15 10.08 8.40 -13.17
N LEU A 16 9.43 9.08 -14.12
CA LEU A 16 8.38 8.50 -14.98
C LEU A 16 8.96 7.45 -15.94
N ALA A 17 10.12 7.68 -16.54
CA ALA A 17 10.78 6.68 -17.39
C ALA A 17 11.28 5.46 -16.59
N ALA A 18 11.64 5.63 -15.32
CA ALA A 18 12.01 4.57 -14.41
C ALA A 18 10.78 3.76 -13.94
N SER A 19 9.65 4.43 -13.70
CA SER A 19 8.39 3.76 -13.38
C SER A 19 7.87 2.99 -14.59
N VAL A 20 7.82 3.57 -15.79
CA VAL A 20 7.41 2.86 -17.02
C VAL A 20 8.33 1.66 -17.33
N ARG A 21 9.65 1.78 -17.10
CA ARG A 21 10.56 0.63 -17.21
C ARG A 21 10.27 -0.46 -16.17
N ALA A 22 9.79 -0.09 -14.99
CA ALA A 22 9.38 -1.05 -13.97
C ALA A 22 8.19 -1.91 -14.42
N TRP A 23 7.22 -1.31 -15.10
CA TRP A 23 6.07 -2.02 -15.67
C TRP A 23 6.44 -2.98 -16.81
N ARG A 24 7.59 -2.79 -17.46
CA ARG A 24 8.02 -3.59 -18.62
C ARG A 24 8.77 -4.88 -18.26
N SER A 25 9.34 -4.99 -17.07
CA SER A 25 10.05 -6.21 -16.67
C SER A 25 9.05 -7.27 -16.18
N PRO A 26 8.99 -8.45 -16.82
CA PRO A 26 8.01 -9.49 -16.49
C PRO A 26 8.15 -9.98 -15.05
N ASP A 27 9.37 -10.13 -14.54
CA ASP A 27 9.62 -10.61 -13.18
C ASP A 27 9.05 -9.65 -12.11
N ARG A 28 9.25 -8.34 -12.30
CA ARG A 28 8.74 -7.33 -11.36
C ARG A 28 7.22 -7.22 -11.44
N LEU A 29 6.66 -7.34 -12.63
CA LEU A 29 5.22 -7.35 -12.84
C LEU A 29 4.58 -8.58 -12.19
N ALA A 30 5.17 -9.77 -12.35
CA ALA A 30 4.71 -11.00 -11.72
C ALA A 30 4.77 -10.88 -10.18
N MET A 31 5.89 -10.42 -9.61
CA MET A 31 6.01 -10.16 -8.17
C MET A 31 4.94 -9.18 -7.67
N TYR A 32 4.68 -8.12 -8.43
CA TYR A 32 3.65 -7.13 -8.11
C TYR A 32 2.24 -7.72 -8.16
N LEU A 33 1.86 -8.40 -9.25
CA LEU A 33 0.52 -8.97 -9.42
C LEU A 33 0.24 -10.08 -8.40
N ILE A 34 1.21 -10.97 -8.17
CA ILE A 34 1.12 -11.99 -7.13
C ILE A 34 0.96 -11.33 -5.75
N GLY A 35 1.76 -10.30 -5.48
CA GLY A 35 1.63 -9.53 -4.24
C GLY A 35 0.23 -8.93 -4.07
N VAL A 36 -0.32 -8.29 -5.11
CA VAL A 36 -1.67 -7.70 -5.06
C VAL A 36 -2.76 -8.77 -4.86
N MET A 37 -2.66 -9.92 -5.53
CA MET A 37 -3.60 -11.04 -5.35
C MET A 37 -3.53 -11.64 -3.94
N ILE A 38 -2.32 -11.82 -3.39
CA ILE A 38 -2.16 -12.32 -2.02
C ILE A 38 -2.65 -11.29 -1.01
N PHE A 39 -2.42 -9.99 -1.27
CA PHE A 39 -2.89 -8.92 -0.39
C PHE A 39 -4.42 -8.89 -0.32
N SER A 40 -5.10 -8.93 -1.48
CA SER A 40 -6.56 -8.93 -1.53
C SER A 40 -7.17 -10.19 -0.90
N LEU A 41 -6.52 -11.35 -1.04
CA LEU A 41 -6.93 -12.55 -0.33
C LEU A 41 -6.75 -12.39 1.18
N GLY A 42 -5.63 -11.82 1.64
CA GLY A 42 -5.43 -11.50 3.06
C GLY A 42 -6.48 -10.54 3.60
N ALA A 43 -6.83 -9.50 2.84
CA ALA A 43 -7.89 -8.56 3.17
C ALA A 43 -9.26 -9.24 3.28
N LEU A 44 -9.57 -10.17 2.37
CA LEU A 44 -10.78 -10.99 2.48
C LEU A 44 -10.82 -11.78 3.80
N PHE A 45 -9.71 -12.39 4.22
CA PHE A 45 -9.63 -13.10 5.50
C PHE A 45 -9.91 -12.16 6.70
N PHE A 46 -9.43 -10.91 6.65
CA PHE A 46 -9.78 -9.89 7.64
C PHE A 46 -11.29 -9.61 7.65
N ILE A 47 -11.87 -9.34 6.48
CA ILE A 47 -13.30 -9.05 6.34
C ILE A 47 -14.15 -10.20 6.90
N VAL A 48 -13.84 -11.43 6.51
CA VAL A 48 -14.58 -12.65 6.93
C VAL A 48 -14.40 -12.94 8.41
N SER A 49 -13.25 -12.60 9.00
CA SER A 49 -13.02 -12.81 10.44
C SER A 49 -13.98 -12.01 11.33
N GLN A 50 -14.55 -10.90 10.83
CA GLN A 50 -15.37 -9.95 11.60
C GLN A 50 -14.70 -9.41 12.87
N LEU A 51 -13.37 -9.49 12.97
CA LEU A 51 -12.58 -8.98 14.10
C LEU A 51 -12.00 -7.59 13.82
N GLY A 52 -12.45 -6.92 12.75
CA GLY A 52 -11.88 -5.68 12.22
C GLY A 52 -11.04 -5.93 10.96
N THR A 53 -10.67 -4.86 10.27
CA THR A 53 -9.90 -4.90 9.00
C THR A 53 -8.80 -3.84 8.97
N ASP A 54 -8.05 -3.75 7.88
CA ASP A 54 -7.02 -2.73 7.71
C ASP A 54 -7.63 -1.31 7.58
N PRO A 55 -6.90 -0.26 7.98
CA PRO A 55 -7.41 1.12 8.01
C PRO A 55 -8.04 1.62 6.72
N LEU A 56 -7.52 1.22 5.56
CA LEU A 56 -8.07 1.65 4.27
C LEU A 56 -9.40 0.93 4.02
N ASP A 57 -9.45 -0.38 4.27
CA ASP A 57 -10.66 -1.17 4.10
C ASP A 57 -11.76 -0.76 5.09
N VAL A 58 -11.44 -0.27 6.30
CA VAL A 58 -12.45 0.33 7.20
C VAL A 58 -13.20 1.45 6.48
N PHE A 59 -12.46 2.34 5.81
CA PHE A 59 -13.06 3.43 5.04
C PHE A 59 -13.78 2.95 3.78
N VAL A 60 -13.17 2.05 3.01
CA VAL A 60 -13.73 1.55 1.75
C VAL A 60 -15.01 0.75 1.98
N ILE A 61 -15.07 -0.09 3.02
CA ILE A 61 -16.28 -0.82 3.40
C ILE A 61 -17.37 0.14 3.87
N ALA A 62 -17.04 1.12 4.71
CA ALA A 62 -18.00 2.14 5.15
C ALA A 62 -18.61 2.89 3.95
N LEU A 63 -17.76 3.24 2.97
CA LEU A 63 -18.20 3.91 1.75
C LEU A 63 -19.06 2.98 0.88
N ASN A 64 -18.69 1.71 0.75
CA ASN A 64 -19.46 0.73 -0.01
C ASN A 64 -20.82 0.43 0.62
N ASN A 65 -20.94 0.48 1.95
CA ASN A 65 -22.22 0.34 2.63
C ASN A 65 -23.21 1.45 2.25
N GLN A 66 -22.71 2.63 1.87
CA GLN A 66 -23.53 3.77 1.43
C GLN A 66 -23.77 3.79 -0.08
N LEU A 67 -22.74 3.49 -0.89
CA LEU A 67 -22.80 3.59 -2.35
C LEU A 67 -23.23 2.30 -3.06
N GLN A 68 -22.98 1.13 -2.46
CA GLN A 68 -23.27 -0.20 -3.01
C GLN A 68 -22.70 -0.45 -4.43
N VAL A 69 -21.50 0.08 -4.70
CA VAL A 69 -20.83 0.02 -6.02
C VAL A 69 -19.71 -1.02 -6.10
N GLY A 70 -19.33 -1.64 -4.97
CA GLY A 70 -18.21 -2.58 -4.86
C GLY A 70 -16.96 -1.97 -4.21
N LEU A 71 -16.13 -2.80 -3.61
CA LEU A 71 -14.90 -2.38 -2.92
C LEU A 71 -13.84 -1.86 -3.90
N GLY A 72 -13.80 -2.40 -5.12
CA GLY A 72 -12.96 -1.92 -6.21
C GLY A 72 -13.29 -0.48 -6.62
N ALA A 73 -14.58 -0.15 -6.76
CA ALA A 73 -15.01 1.20 -7.11
C ALA A 73 -14.78 2.19 -5.96
N CYS A 74 -15.09 1.80 -4.72
CA CYS A 74 -14.86 2.64 -3.54
C CYS A 74 -13.36 2.90 -3.29
N SER A 75 -12.51 1.88 -3.45
CA SER A 75 -11.05 2.02 -3.33
C SER A 75 -10.44 2.86 -4.46
N ALA A 76 -10.99 2.79 -5.68
CA ALA A 76 -10.62 3.68 -6.78
C ALA A 76 -10.99 5.14 -6.47
N LEU A 77 -12.21 5.39 -5.97
CA LEU A 77 -12.66 6.74 -5.60
C LEU A 77 -11.77 7.35 -4.50
N PHE A 78 -11.48 6.57 -3.46
CA PHE A 78 -10.56 6.97 -2.41
C PHE A 78 -9.16 7.30 -2.96
N SER A 79 -8.64 6.45 -3.85
CA SER A 79 -7.33 6.64 -4.47
C SER A 79 -7.28 7.91 -5.31
N VAL A 80 -8.32 8.20 -6.10
CA VAL A 80 -8.41 9.44 -6.87
C VAL A 80 -8.43 10.64 -5.93
N GLY A 81 -9.25 10.62 -4.87
CA GLY A 81 -9.32 11.70 -3.88
C GLY A 81 -7.97 12.01 -3.24
N LEU A 82 -7.26 10.99 -2.74
CA LEU A 82 -5.94 11.16 -2.15
C LEU A 82 -4.88 11.60 -3.16
N LEU A 83 -4.92 11.09 -4.39
CA LEU A 83 -3.96 11.48 -5.42
C LEU A 83 -4.20 12.92 -5.90
N LEU A 84 -5.43 13.39 -5.96
CA LEU A 84 -5.75 14.80 -6.25
C LEU A 84 -5.27 15.71 -5.11
N TRP A 85 -5.51 15.32 -3.85
CA TRP A 85 -4.97 16.04 -2.70
C TRP A 85 -3.45 16.12 -2.75
N TRP A 86 -2.80 14.99 -3.04
CA TRP A 86 -1.36 14.91 -3.21
C TRP A 86 -0.87 15.79 -4.37
N ALA A 87 -1.58 15.80 -5.49
CA ALA A 87 -1.24 16.60 -6.66
C ALA A 87 -1.31 18.09 -6.36
N LEU A 88 -2.34 18.52 -5.63
CA LEU A 88 -2.49 19.90 -5.18
C LEU A 88 -1.39 20.31 -4.19
N TRP A 89 -1.10 19.44 -3.22
CA TRP A 89 -0.08 19.68 -2.20
C TRP A 89 1.33 19.77 -2.79
N ASN A 90 1.64 18.92 -3.77
CA ASN A 90 2.96 18.86 -4.38
C ASN A 90 3.09 19.68 -5.66
N ARG A 91 1.99 20.19 -6.21
CA ARG A 91 1.92 20.90 -7.50
C ARG A 91 2.55 20.10 -8.64
N GLN A 92 2.37 18.78 -8.62
CA GLN A 92 2.89 17.85 -9.62
C GLN A 92 1.93 16.69 -9.84
N TRP A 93 1.99 16.10 -11.03
CA TRP A 93 1.14 14.97 -11.39
C TRP A 93 1.56 13.70 -10.62
N PRO A 94 0.62 13.02 -9.95
CA PRO A 94 0.93 11.81 -9.19
C PRO A 94 1.34 10.66 -10.12
N PRO A 95 2.19 9.74 -9.64
CA PRO A 95 2.40 8.48 -10.33
C PRO A 95 1.07 7.72 -10.41
N LEU A 96 0.84 7.01 -11.51
CA LEU A 96 -0.38 6.21 -11.71
C LEU A 96 -0.36 4.89 -10.93
N SER A 97 0.82 4.42 -10.51
CA SER A 97 0.94 3.11 -9.86
C SER A 97 0.17 2.95 -8.55
N PRO A 98 0.03 3.96 -7.67
CA PRO A 98 -0.75 3.82 -6.44
C PRO A 98 -2.25 3.71 -6.70
N PHE A 99 -2.76 4.39 -7.73
CA PHE A 99 -4.14 4.22 -8.19
C PHE A 99 -4.35 2.79 -8.66
N ILE A 100 -3.50 2.28 -9.55
CA ILE A 100 -3.63 0.93 -10.09
C ILE A 100 -3.54 -0.11 -8.97
N THR A 101 -2.59 0.04 -8.04
CA THR A 101 -2.41 -0.92 -6.93
C THR A 101 -3.65 -0.99 -6.05
N THR A 102 -4.18 0.16 -5.65
CA THR A 102 -5.28 0.22 -4.69
C THR A 102 -6.59 -0.24 -5.33
N THR A 103 -6.88 0.22 -6.55
CA THR A 103 -8.06 -0.20 -7.33
C THR A 103 -8.02 -1.69 -7.65
N LEU A 104 -6.87 -2.20 -8.13
CA LEU A 104 -6.72 -3.62 -8.47
C LEU A 104 -6.88 -4.51 -7.23
N THR A 105 -6.38 -4.07 -6.07
CA THR A 105 -6.60 -4.75 -4.79
C THR A 105 -8.09 -4.88 -4.49
N GLY A 106 -8.85 -3.78 -4.54
CA GLY A 106 -10.30 -3.79 -4.28
C GLY A 106 -11.08 -4.63 -5.28
N LEU A 107 -10.72 -4.58 -6.57
CA LEU A 107 -11.33 -5.42 -7.61
C LEU A 107 -11.11 -6.91 -7.37
N PHE A 108 -9.93 -7.30 -6.87
CA PHE A 108 -9.72 -8.70 -6.49
C PHE A 108 -10.52 -9.10 -5.26
N ILE A 109 -10.72 -8.21 -4.28
CA ILE A 109 -11.61 -8.51 -3.14
C ILE A 109 -13.04 -8.74 -3.64
N ASP A 110 -13.54 -7.87 -4.52
CA ASP A 110 -14.85 -8.06 -5.17
C ASP A 110 -14.91 -9.38 -5.94
N LEU A 111 -13.84 -9.76 -6.66
CA LEU A 111 -13.74 -11.05 -7.34
C LEU A 111 -13.85 -12.22 -6.36
N TRP A 112 -13.14 -12.17 -5.22
CA TRP A 112 -13.19 -13.25 -4.23
C TRP A 112 -14.57 -13.37 -3.58
N LEU A 113 -15.23 -12.24 -3.31
CA LEU A 113 -16.60 -12.21 -2.80
C LEU A 113 -17.59 -12.75 -3.84
N TRP A 114 -17.39 -12.42 -5.12
CA TRP A 114 -18.22 -12.93 -6.22
C TRP A 114 -18.08 -14.46 -6.40
N LEU A 115 -16.88 -15.00 -6.12
CA LEU A 115 -16.63 -16.45 -6.09
C LEU A 115 -17.13 -17.14 -4.81
N GLU A 116 -17.83 -16.43 -3.92
CA GLU A 116 -18.36 -16.90 -2.63
C GLU A 116 -17.29 -17.50 -1.70
N LEU A 117 -16.03 -17.05 -1.82
CA LEU A 117 -14.94 -17.52 -0.97
C LEU A 117 -15.15 -17.13 0.49
N ASP A 118 -15.85 -16.04 0.77
CA ASP A 118 -16.21 -15.59 2.10
C ASP A 118 -17.01 -16.66 2.86
N ARG A 119 -18.01 -17.26 2.21
CA ARG A 119 -18.84 -18.32 2.79
C ARG A 119 -18.03 -19.58 3.05
N ALA A 120 -17.22 -19.99 2.08
CA ALA A 120 -16.37 -21.17 2.21
C ALA A 120 -15.37 -21.02 3.37
N LEU A 121 -14.72 -19.86 3.46
CA LEU A 121 -13.74 -19.57 4.52
C LEU A 121 -14.39 -19.50 5.90
N ALA A 122 -15.54 -18.84 6.02
CA ALA A 122 -16.29 -18.76 7.29
C ALA A 122 -16.77 -20.13 7.77
N ALA A 123 -17.09 -21.05 6.86
CA ALA A 123 -17.54 -22.40 7.20
C ALA A 123 -16.39 -23.31 7.68
N ILE A 124 -15.18 -23.11 7.16
CA ILE A 124 -14.03 -23.99 7.41
C ILE A 124 -13.17 -23.50 8.58
N MET A 125 -13.08 -22.19 8.79
CA MET A 125 -12.10 -21.58 9.69
C MET A 125 -12.74 -20.67 10.74
N GLY A 126 -12.25 -20.75 11.98
CA GLY A 126 -12.68 -19.85 13.05
C GLY A 126 -12.13 -18.41 12.87
N PRO A 127 -12.80 -17.39 13.45
CA PRO A 127 -12.43 -15.98 13.31
C PRO A 127 -10.95 -15.64 13.60
N TYR A 128 -10.39 -16.19 14.67
CA TYR A 128 -9.00 -15.93 15.06
C TYR A 128 -7.97 -16.58 14.13
N VAL A 129 -8.32 -17.73 13.53
CA VAL A 129 -7.46 -18.42 12.55
C VAL A 129 -7.46 -17.64 11.24
N LEU A 130 -8.64 -17.20 10.79
CA LEU A 130 -8.78 -16.32 9.63
C LEU A 130 -7.96 -15.04 9.81
N LEU A 131 -8.09 -14.38 10.97
CA LEU A 131 -7.35 -13.16 11.26
C LEU A 131 -5.83 -13.38 11.22
N SER A 132 -5.35 -14.47 11.82
CA SER A 132 -3.92 -14.80 11.86
C SER A 132 -3.34 -15.07 10.47
N ILE A 133 -4.08 -15.79 9.63
CA ILE A 133 -3.69 -16.06 8.24
C ILE A 133 -3.74 -14.77 7.42
N GLY A 134 -4.81 -13.98 7.54
CA GLY A 134 -4.95 -12.69 6.86
C GLY A 134 -3.78 -11.76 7.17
N LEU A 135 -3.37 -11.68 8.43
CA LEU A 135 -2.24 -10.89 8.88
C LEU A 135 -0.92 -11.33 8.21
N ALA A 136 -0.66 -12.63 8.18
CA ALA A 136 0.54 -13.18 7.53
C ALA A 136 0.53 -12.92 6.02
N LEU A 137 -0.59 -13.13 5.35
CA LEU A 137 -0.77 -12.89 3.91
C LEU A 137 -0.56 -11.41 3.58
N CYS A 138 -1.22 -10.49 4.30
CA CYS A 138 -1.07 -9.06 4.08
C CYS A 138 0.38 -8.57 4.30
N ALA A 139 1.07 -9.09 5.32
CA ALA A 139 2.46 -8.72 5.61
C ALA A 139 3.42 -9.21 4.51
N TYR A 140 3.28 -10.48 4.11
CA TYR A 140 4.08 -11.07 3.05
C TYR A 140 3.81 -10.41 1.69
N ALA A 141 2.55 -10.19 1.36
CA ALA A 141 2.14 -9.49 0.16
C ALA A 141 2.68 -8.06 0.11
N SER A 142 2.62 -7.33 1.22
CA SER A 142 3.21 -5.98 1.33
C SER A 142 4.70 -6.00 1.01
N ALA A 143 5.44 -7.00 1.49
CA ALA A 143 6.85 -7.17 1.15
C ALA A 143 7.06 -7.42 -0.34
N LEU A 144 6.28 -8.29 -0.99
CA LEU A 144 6.36 -8.54 -2.44
C LEU A 144 6.05 -7.29 -3.27
N ILE A 145 4.96 -6.60 -2.94
CA ILE A 145 4.54 -5.36 -3.61
C ILE A 145 5.65 -4.31 -3.50
N ILE A 146 6.24 -4.13 -2.31
CA ILE A 146 7.34 -3.19 -2.12
C ILE A 146 8.59 -3.64 -2.89
N MET A 147 8.98 -4.91 -2.81
CA MET A 147 10.15 -5.46 -3.53
C MET A 147 10.03 -5.32 -5.05
N SER A 148 8.82 -5.38 -5.60
CA SER A 148 8.59 -5.15 -7.04
C SER A 148 9.03 -3.76 -7.50
N GLY A 149 9.02 -2.76 -6.60
CA GLY A 149 9.29 -1.35 -6.92
C GLY A 149 8.31 -0.72 -7.91
N ILE A 150 7.16 -1.36 -8.18
CA ILE A 150 6.05 -0.83 -9.00
C ILE A 150 4.96 -0.26 -8.09
N GLY A 151 4.53 -1.08 -7.12
CA GLY A 151 3.39 -0.78 -6.26
C GLY A 151 3.79 0.00 -5.02
N ILE A 152 3.69 1.33 -5.08
CA ILE A 152 3.60 2.15 -3.86
C ILE A 152 2.10 2.31 -3.61
N ARG A 153 1.59 1.93 -2.43
CA ARG A 153 0.17 2.18 -2.12
C ARG A 153 -0.09 3.69 -2.05
N VAL A 154 -1.34 4.11 -2.26
CA VAL A 154 -1.70 5.54 -2.25
C VAL A 154 -1.30 6.23 -0.93
N ILE A 155 -1.47 5.53 0.20
CA ILE A 155 -1.05 6.02 1.53
C ILE A 155 0.47 6.17 1.60
N ASP A 156 1.23 5.19 1.11
CA ASP A 156 2.69 5.21 1.17
C ASP A 156 3.28 6.36 0.33
N LEU A 157 2.61 6.76 -0.77
CA LEU A 157 3.00 7.94 -1.54
C LEU A 157 2.88 9.23 -0.72
N LEU A 158 1.80 9.37 0.05
CA LEU A 158 1.62 10.50 0.96
C LEU A 158 2.67 10.48 2.07
N VAL A 159 2.92 9.32 2.69
CA VAL A 159 3.95 9.15 3.73
C VAL A 159 5.32 9.64 3.23
N ILE A 160 5.75 9.18 2.05
CA ILE A 160 7.03 9.60 1.45
C ILE A 160 7.08 11.12 1.23
N SER A 161 5.96 11.73 0.85
CA SER A 161 5.91 13.17 0.61
C SER A 161 5.95 13.98 1.91
N MET A 162 5.31 13.47 2.97
CA MET A 162 5.41 14.05 4.30
C MET A 162 6.84 13.96 4.84
N MET A 163 7.52 12.84 4.65
CA MET A 163 8.94 12.72 5.02
C MET A 163 9.80 13.77 4.31
N ASN A 164 9.61 13.93 2.99
CA ASN A 164 10.44 14.84 2.19
C ASN A 164 10.16 16.32 2.47
N LYS A 165 8.89 16.70 2.73
CA LYS A 165 8.50 18.11 2.95
C LYS A 165 8.49 18.55 4.41
N LEU A 166 8.10 17.65 5.32
CA LEU A 166 7.90 17.97 6.75
C LEU A 166 9.04 17.43 7.63
N GLY A 167 9.94 16.60 7.09
CA GLY A 167 11.04 15.99 7.86
C GLY A 167 10.56 14.95 8.89
N TRP A 168 9.33 14.46 8.77
CA TRP A 168 8.77 13.47 9.69
C TRP A 168 9.43 12.10 9.50
N SER A 169 9.44 11.30 10.56
CA SER A 169 9.84 9.89 10.45
C SER A 169 8.78 9.10 9.67
N PHE A 170 9.22 8.04 8.97
CA PHE A 170 8.32 7.15 8.22
C PHE A 170 7.18 6.61 9.10
N THR A 171 7.53 6.15 10.30
CA THR A 171 6.56 5.60 11.26
C THR A 171 5.54 6.65 11.70
N LEU A 172 5.97 7.88 12.01
CA LEU A 172 5.06 8.93 12.44
C LEU A 172 4.08 9.31 11.32
N ALA A 173 4.60 9.58 10.12
CA ALA A 173 3.76 9.95 8.99
C ALA A 173 2.77 8.84 8.60
N LYS A 174 3.21 7.57 8.64
CA LYS A 174 2.36 6.42 8.36
C LYS A 174 1.26 6.24 9.39
N MET A 175 1.59 6.30 10.68
CA MET A 175 0.62 6.20 11.77
C MET A 175 -0.42 7.32 11.70
N VAL A 176 0.00 8.57 11.49
CA VAL A 176 -0.93 9.71 11.41
C VAL A 176 -1.91 9.52 10.26
N LEU A 177 -1.44 9.13 9.07
CA LEU A 177 -2.31 8.91 7.91
C LEU A 177 -3.25 7.71 8.12
N GLU A 178 -2.72 6.58 8.56
CA GLU A 178 -3.53 5.37 8.77
C GLU A 178 -4.57 5.58 9.87
N ILE A 179 -4.21 6.25 10.98
CA ILE A 179 -5.18 6.61 12.03
C ILE A 179 -6.21 7.60 11.50
N SER A 180 -5.81 8.61 10.72
CA SER A 180 -6.76 9.59 10.18
C SER A 180 -7.80 8.94 9.26
N ILE A 181 -7.35 8.06 8.35
CA ILE A 181 -8.23 7.33 7.43
C ILE A 181 -9.12 6.37 8.21
N PHE A 182 -8.55 5.64 9.17
CA PHE A 182 -9.29 4.77 10.07
C PHE A 182 -10.39 5.52 10.82
N LEU A 183 -10.08 6.66 11.44
CA LEU A 183 -11.06 7.45 12.21
C LEU A 183 -12.22 7.93 11.33
N VAL A 184 -11.92 8.39 10.12
CA VAL A 184 -12.97 8.78 9.15
C VAL A 184 -13.81 7.57 8.76
N GLY A 185 -13.18 6.44 8.40
CA GLY A 185 -13.89 5.22 8.03
C GLY A 185 -14.76 4.69 9.16
N TRP A 186 -14.25 4.71 10.39
CA TRP A 186 -14.98 4.27 11.57
C TRP A 186 -16.17 5.20 11.88
N ALA A 187 -15.98 6.52 11.77
CA ALA A 187 -17.07 7.49 11.90
C ALA A 187 -18.17 7.30 10.84
N LEU A 188 -17.82 6.80 9.65
CA LEU A 188 -18.75 6.45 8.58
C LEU A 188 -19.44 5.08 8.78
N GLY A 189 -19.15 4.37 9.87
CA GLY A 189 -19.73 3.06 10.20
C GLY A 189 -18.91 1.86 9.73
N GLY A 190 -17.62 2.05 9.46
CA GLY A 190 -16.71 0.97 9.08
C GLY A 190 -16.40 -0.01 10.22
N PRO A 191 -16.03 -1.26 9.91
CA PRO A 191 -15.75 -2.28 10.91
C PRO A 191 -14.44 -2.01 11.67
N PHE A 192 -14.50 -2.05 13.00
CA PHE A 192 -13.35 -1.90 13.87
C PHE A 192 -13.27 -3.05 14.88
N GLY A 193 -12.05 -3.51 15.17
CA GLY A 193 -11.82 -4.49 16.22
C GLY A 193 -10.34 -4.79 16.42
N ILE A 194 -10.07 -5.89 17.13
CA ILE A 194 -8.71 -6.34 17.47
C ILE A 194 -7.85 -6.59 16.23
N GLY A 195 -8.46 -6.98 15.11
CA GLY A 195 -7.78 -7.16 13.83
C GLY A 195 -7.19 -5.88 13.27
N THR A 196 -7.88 -4.74 13.39
CA THR A 196 -7.37 -3.43 12.96
C THR A 196 -6.16 -3.01 13.77
N ILE A 197 -6.20 -3.24 15.09
CA ILE A 197 -5.07 -2.96 15.99
C ILE A 197 -3.89 -3.86 15.64
N ALA A 198 -4.14 -5.17 15.45
CA ALA A 198 -3.13 -6.12 15.04
C ALA A 198 -2.49 -5.74 13.69
N PHE A 199 -3.29 -5.30 12.72
CA PHE A 199 -2.81 -4.85 11.42
C PHE A 199 -1.82 -3.68 11.57
N LEU A 200 -2.21 -2.63 12.29
CA LEU A 200 -1.37 -1.44 12.51
C LEU A 200 -0.04 -1.78 13.19
N LEU A 201 -0.07 -2.67 14.18
CA LEU A 201 1.10 -3.00 14.99
C LEU A 201 2.03 -4.02 14.32
N ILE A 202 1.50 -4.99 13.56
CA ILE A 202 2.26 -6.16 13.12
C ILE A 202 2.72 -6.04 11.67
N ILE A 203 1.88 -5.50 10.77
CA ILE A 203 2.20 -5.48 9.33
C ILE A 203 3.47 -4.68 9.07
N ALA A 204 3.56 -3.45 9.57
CA ALA A 204 4.70 -2.57 9.28
C ALA A 204 6.05 -3.15 9.77
N PRO A 205 6.18 -3.69 11.00
CA PRO A 205 7.40 -4.38 11.44
C PRO A 205 7.72 -5.66 10.67
N MET A 206 6.71 -6.41 10.21
CA MET A 206 6.89 -7.70 9.52
C MET A 206 7.35 -7.58 8.06
N ILE A 207 7.16 -6.42 7.42
CA ILE A 207 7.59 -6.20 6.03
C ILE A 207 9.09 -6.48 5.85
N LYS A 208 9.95 -5.92 6.71
CA LYS A 208 11.42 -6.03 6.55
C LYS A 208 11.93 -7.47 6.71
N PRO A 209 11.50 -8.24 7.73
CA PRO A 209 11.78 -9.68 7.81
C PRO A 209 11.38 -10.47 6.56
N PHE A 210 10.17 -10.25 6.03
CA PHE A 210 9.72 -10.95 4.82
C PHE A 210 10.53 -10.57 3.58
N MET A 211 10.91 -9.30 3.45
CA MET A 211 11.81 -8.87 2.38
C MET A 211 13.17 -9.57 2.46
N ASN A 212 13.76 -9.64 3.67
CA ASN A 212 15.03 -10.33 3.88
C ASN A 212 14.92 -11.84 3.60
N MET A 213 13.81 -12.46 3.98
CA MET A 213 13.51 -13.87 3.70
C MET A 213 13.46 -14.12 2.19
N ASN A 214 12.75 -13.28 1.44
CA ASN A 214 12.61 -13.42 -0.01
C ASN A 214 13.94 -13.21 -0.76
N GLU A 215 14.77 -12.26 -0.31
CA GLU A 215 16.12 -12.08 -0.85
C GLU A 215 17.03 -13.30 -0.56
N ARG A 216 16.95 -13.86 0.65
CA ARG A 216 17.86 -14.91 1.11
C ARG A 216 17.50 -16.31 0.64
N TYR A 217 16.21 -16.65 0.66
CA TYR A 217 15.74 -18.02 0.38
C TYR A 217 15.13 -18.19 -0.99
N LEU A 218 14.47 -17.16 -1.52
CA LEU A 218 13.79 -17.21 -2.82
C LEU A 218 14.59 -16.50 -3.92
N HIS A 219 15.77 -15.95 -3.57
CA HIS A 219 16.67 -15.21 -4.46
C HIS A 219 15.96 -14.12 -5.30
N MET A 220 14.87 -13.57 -4.76
CA MET A 220 14.09 -12.54 -5.45
C MET A 220 14.82 -11.20 -5.41
N GLY A 221 14.82 -10.49 -6.54
CA GLY A 221 15.36 -9.13 -6.60
C GLY A 221 14.54 -8.15 -5.76
N ASN A 222 15.21 -7.35 -4.93
CA ASN A 222 14.59 -6.23 -4.22
C ASN A 222 14.82 -4.92 -4.97
N TYR A 223 13.85 -4.56 -5.80
CA TYR A 223 13.87 -3.37 -6.64
C TYR A 223 13.27 -2.13 -5.96
N GLY A 224 12.69 -2.29 -4.76
CA GLY A 224 11.93 -1.25 -4.05
C GLY A 224 12.75 -0.32 -3.15
N LEU A 225 13.51 -0.88 -2.20
CA LEU A 225 14.20 -0.07 -1.17
C LEU A 225 15.65 0.28 -1.53
N LYS A 226 16.39 -0.61 -2.20
CA LYS A 226 17.79 -0.38 -2.61
C LYS A 226 17.92 0.76 -3.64
N ARG A 227 16.91 0.97 -4.49
CA ARG A 227 16.89 2.05 -5.49
C ARG A 227 16.48 3.41 -4.92
N ARG A 228 15.58 3.45 -3.93
CA ARG A 228 15.16 4.72 -3.29
C ARG A 228 16.27 5.42 -2.52
N LYS A 229 17.21 4.68 -1.91
CA LYS A 229 18.42 5.30 -1.34
C LYS A 229 19.28 5.97 -2.41
N ALA A 230 19.29 5.49 -3.65
CA ALA A 230 20.08 6.09 -4.73
C ALA A 230 19.35 7.25 -5.43
N GLU A 231 18.01 7.21 -5.46
CA GLU A 231 17.17 8.21 -6.13
C GLU A 231 16.82 9.41 -5.22
N PHE A 232 16.86 9.21 -3.89
CA PHE A 232 16.65 10.24 -2.87
C PHE A 232 17.89 10.49 -1.99
N ALA A 233 19.05 9.89 -2.31
CA ALA A 233 20.30 10.36 -1.72
C ALA A 233 20.51 11.81 -2.17
N PRO A 234 20.86 12.75 -1.27
CA PRO A 234 21.44 14.00 -1.73
C PRO A 234 22.60 13.68 -2.66
N PRO A 235 22.81 14.44 -3.75
CA PRO A 235 23.97 14.23 -4.61
C PRO A 235 25.20 14.15 -3.71
N VAL A 236 26.00 13.10 -3.86
CA VAL A 236 27.30 13.04 -3.20
C VAL A 236 28.04 14.28 -3.66
N SER A 237 28.24 15.24 -2.75
CA SER A 237 29.12 16.35 -3.01
C SER A 237 30.49 15.74 -3.18
N PHE A 238 30.97 15.66 -4.42
CA PHE A 238 32.38 15.54 -4.69
C PHE A 238 33.03 16.85 -4.19
N SER A 239 33.33 16.90 -2.89
CA SER A 239 34.38 17.78 -2.40
C SER A 239 35.68 17.06 -2.69
N GLY A 240 36.18 17.25 -3.91
CA GLY A 240 37.58 16.97 -4.20
C GLY A 240 38.44 17.90 -3.35
N LYS A 241 39.21 17.33 -2.44
CA LYS A 241 40.60 17.68 -2.17
C LYS A 241 41.32 16.40 -1.73
#